data_AF-A0A1E1W8T2-F1
#
_entry.id   AF-A0A1E1W8T2-F1
#
_cell.length_a   1.000
_cell.length_b   1.000
_cell.length_c   1.000
_cell.angle_alpha   90.00
_cell.angle_beta   90.00
_cell.angle_gamma   90.00
#
_symmetry.space_group_name_H-M   'P 1'
#
loop_
_entity.id
_entity.type
_entity.pdbx_description
1 polymer ?
#
loop_
_entity_poly.entity_id
_entity_poly.type
_entity_poly.pdbx_seq_one_letter_code
_entity_poly.pdbx_strand_id
1 'polypeptide(L)'
;RGPARTLWCEVPEVLNSTVLSSLAPAQKRLQEAKFELLTSEASYLNSLNVLEAHFIAHPAFRETHILPRCDWDTLFSTILPVRKCSQLLMNELEKCWQENILLTGICDIVRR
;
A
#
# COMPACT_ATOMS: atom_id res chain seq x y z
N ARG A 1 15.67 -2.25 -13.69
CA ARG A 1 14.20 -2.09 -13.82
C ARG A 1 13.60 -3.02 -12.78
N GLY A 2 12.81 -2.51 -11.83
CA GLY A 2 12.09 -3.38 -10.89
C GLY A 2 11.09 -4.29 -11.63
N PRO A 3 10.53 -5.31 -10.96
CA PRO A 3 9.47 -6.12 -11.56
C PRO A 3 8.34 -5.20 -12.03
N ALA A 4 7.77 -5.51 -13.21
CA ALA A 4 6.60 -4.80 -13.68
C ALA A 4 5.47 -4.97 -12.66
N ARG A 5 4.78 -3.87 -12.32
CA ARG A 5 3.58 -3.95 -11.47
C ARG A 5 2.54 -4.76 -12.23
N THR A 6 1.99 -5.78 -11.59
CA THR A 6 0.85 -6.54 -12.10
C THR A 6 -0.33 -5.60 -12.29
N LEU A 7 -0.97 -5.65 -13.47
CA LEU A 7 -2.20 -4.93 -13.76
C LEU A 7 -3.40 -5.68 -13.19
N TRP A 8 -4.50 -4.98 -12.93
CA TRP A 8 -5.73 -5.60 -12.46
C TRP A 8 -6.23 -6.67 -13.44
N CYS A 9 -6.15 -6.38 -14.74
CA CYS A 9 -6.55 -7.34 -15.78
C CYS A 9 -5.60 -8.54 -15.95
N GLU A 10 -4.43 -8.54 -15.32
CA GLU A 10 -3.47 -9.66 -15.32
C GLU A 10 -3.65 -10.58 -14.10
N VAL A 11 -4.46 -10.17 -13.12
CA VAL A 11 -4.70 -10.94 -11.90
C VAL A 11 -5.47 -12.23 -12.23
N PRO A 12 -5.04 -13.42 -11.77
CA PRO A 12 -5.70 -14.69 -12.08
C PRO A 12 -7.20 -14.70 -11.77
N GLU A 13 -7.61 -14.15 -10.63
CA GLU A 13 -9.00 -14.06 -10.20
C GLU A 13 -9.85 -13.22 -11.17
N VAL A 14 -9.25 -12.19 -11.76
CA VAL A 14 -9.90 -11.32 -12.75
C VAL A 14 -9.94 -11.99 -14.12
N LEU A 15 -8.84 -12.62 -14.54
CA LEU A 15 -8.73 -13.38 -15.79
C LEU A 15 -9.70 -14.56 -15.85
N ASN A 16 -9.88 -15.26 -14.73
CA ASN A 16 -10.79 -16.40 -14.62
C ASN A 16 -12.25 -15.98 -14.43
N SER A 17 -12.53 -14.67 -14.35
CA SER A 17 -13.88 -14.12 -14.25
C SER A 17 -14.45 -13.71 -15.63
N THR A 18 -15.76 -13.49 -15.70
CA THR A 18 -16.42 -12.90 -16.88
C THR A 18 -16.45 -11.36 -16.87
N VAL A 19 -15.77 -10.74 -15.90
CA VAL A 19 -15.79 -9.27 -15.74
C VAL A 19 -15.05 -8.57 -16.86
N LEU A 20 -13.88 -9.09 -17.28
CA LEU A 20 -13.08 -8.43 -18.32
C LEU A 20 -13.80 -8.32 -19.66
N SER A 21 -14.66 -9.28 -20.01
CA SER A 21 -15.43 -9.22 -21.25
C SER A 21 -16.67 -8.34 -21.14
N SER A 22 -17.21 -8.13 -19.93
CA SER A 22 -18.45 -7.36 -19.71
C SER A 22 -18.24 -5.86 -19.49
N LEU A 23 -17.06 -5.43 -19.05
CA LEU A 23 -16.78 -4.02 -18.78
C LEU A 23 -16.43 -3.21 -20.04
N ALA A 24 -16.99 -2.00 -20.14
CA ALA A 24 -16.57 -1.02 -21.15
C ALA A 24 -15.12 -0.54 -20.90
N PRO A 25 -14.42 -0.03 -21.93
CA PRO A 25 -13.02 0.42 -21.78
C PRO A 25 -12.80 1.43 -20.66
N ALA A 26 -13.74 2.36 -20.45
CA ALA A 26 -13.66 3.33 -19.37
C ALA A 26 -13.75 2.69 -17.97
N GLN A 27 -14.60 1.66 -17.82
CA GLN A 27 -14.74 0.92 -16.56
C GLN A 27 -13.50 0.08 -16.27
N LYS A 28 -12.87 -0.52 -17.30
CA LYS A 28 -11.59 -1.22 -17.14
C LYS A 28 -10.50 -0.29 -16.61
N ARG A 29 -10.37 0.91 -17.20
CA ARG A 29 -9.42 1.92 -16.71
C ARG A 29 -9.69 2.34 -15.27
N LEU A 30 -10.96 2.43 -14.87
CA LEU A 30 -11.32 2.70 -13.49
C LEU A 30 -10.87 1.55 -12.56
N GLN A 31 -11.06 0.29 -12.97
CA GLN A 31 -10.59 -0.85 -12.17
C GLN A 31 -9.07 -0.87 -12.03
N GLU A 32 -8.33 -0.57 -13.11
CA GLU A 32 -6.87 -0.41 -13.05
C GLU A 32 -6.46 0.68 -12.04
N ALA A 33 -7.13 1.83 -12.06
CA ALA A 33 -6.84 2.90 -11.10
C ALA A 33 -7.12 2.50 -9.64
N LYS A 34 -8.22 1.76 -9.39
CA LYS A 34 -8.52 1.25 -8.04
C LYS A 34 -7.50 0.22 -7.58
N PHE A 35 -7.05 -0.65 -8.47
CA PHE A 35 -6.03 -1.65 -8.17
C PHE A 35 -4.65 -1.04 -8.00
N GLU A 36 -4.33 0.03 -8.73
CA GLU A 36 -3.12 0.82 -8.54
C GLU A 36 -3.09 1.44 -7.13
N LEU A 37 -4.23 1.94 -6.63
CA LEU A 37 -4.33 2.41 -5.25
C LEU A 37 -4.02 1.30 -4.23
N LEU A 38 -4.61 0.11 -4.40
CA LEU A 38 -4.33 -1.05 -3.53
C LEU A 38 -2.85 -1.45 -3.55
N THR A 39 -2.29 -1.60 -4.75
CA THR A 39 -0.91 -2.09 -4.92
C THR A 39 0.14 -1.06 -4.55
N SER A 40 -0.13 0.23 -4.76
CA SER A 40 0.74 1.32 -4.32
C SER A 40 0.75 1.46 -2.81
N GLU A 41 -0.39 1.30 -2.14
CA GLU A 41 -0.47 1.28 -0.67
C GLU A 41 0.31 0.10 -0.08
N ALA A 42 0.17 -1.10 -0.64
CA ALA A 42 0.95 -2.27 -0.23
C ALA A 42 2.46 -2.03 -0.38
N SER A 43 2.87 -1.41 -1.49
CA SER A 43 4.27 -1.05 -1.73
C SER A 43 4.77 0.03 -0.76
N TYR A 44 3.91 0.99 -0.40
CA TYR A 44 4.25 2.05 0.55
C TYR A 44 4.42 1.49 1.96
N LEU A 45 3.47 0.67 2.43
CA LEU A 45 3.55 -0.03 3.69
C LEU A 45 4.81 -0.92 3.78
N ASN A 46 5.14 -1.64 2.70
CA ASN A 46 6.38 -2.42 2.65
C ASN A 46 7.63 -1.53 2.81
N SER A 47 7.63 -0.35 2.19
CA SER A 47 8.73 0.62 2.34
C SER A 47 8.85 1.15 3.77
N LEU A 48 7.71 1.39 4.45
CA LEU A 48 7.68 1.79 5.85
C LEU A 48 8.16 0.67 6.78
N ASN A 49 7.82 -0.58 6.49
CA ASN A 49 8.33 -1.75 7.23
C ASN A 49 9.85 -1.88 7.09
N VAL A 50 10.39 -1.67 5.88
CA VAL A 50 11.85 -1.63 5.66
C VAL A 50 12.49 -0.50 6.46
N LEU A 51 11.89 0.70 6.44
CA LEU A 51 12.38 1.86 7.18
C LEU A 51 12.41 1.59 8.70
N GLU A 52 11.34 1.01 9.24
CA GLU A 52 11.27 0.65 10.65
C GLU A 52 12.30 -0.43 11.02
N ALA A 53 12.34 -1.53 10.26
CA ALA A 53 13.17 -2.68 10.58
C ALA A 53 14.68 -2.42 10.42
N HIS A 54 15.08 -1.66 9.40
CA HIS A 54 16.50 -1.47 9.08
C HIS A 54 17.09 -0.16 9.56
N PHE A 55 16.27 0.85 9.84
CA PHE A 55 16.75 2.15 10.32
C PHE A 55 16.29 2.36 11.76
N ILE A 56 14.99 2.50 12.01
CA ILE A 56 14.49 2.84 13.35
C ILE A 56 14.91 1.82 14.40
N ALA A 57 14.84 0.52 14.07
CA ALA A 57 15.21 -0.56 14.99
C ALA A 57 16.72 -0.82 15.06
N HIS A 58 17.54 -0.21 14.19
CA HIS A 58 18.96 -0.47 14.12
C HIS A 58 19.69 0.05 15.38
N PRO A 59 20.49 -0.77 16.07
CA PRO A 59 21.14 -0.38 17.32
C PRO A 59 21.99 0.88 17.21
N ALA A 60 22.75 1.04 16.11
CA ALA A 60 23.61 2.21 15.89
C ALA A 60 22.85 3.54 15.90
N PHE A 61 21.59 3.58 15.45
CA PHE A 61 20.79 4.81 15.45
C PHE A 61 20.12 5.11 16.80
N ARG A 62 20.34 4.25 17.81
CA ARG A 62 19.99 4.54 19.22
C ARG A 62 21.11 5.26 19.96
N GLU A 63 22.32 5.22 19.41
CA GLU A 63 23.49 5.84 20.02
C GLU A 63 23.51 7.33 19.69
N THR A 64 23.36 8.17 20.72
CA THR A 64 23.21 9.63 20.55
C THR A 64 24.44 10.34 19.96
N HIS A 65 25.60 9.65 19.93
CA HIS A 65 26.82 10.16 19.29
C HIS A 65 26.87 9.86 17.78
N ILE A 66 26.12 8.87 17.30
CA ILE A 66 25.95 8.55 15.88
C ILE A 66 24.81 9.38 15.29
N LEU A 67 23.67 9.40 16.00
CA LEU A 67 22.51 10.18 15.60
C LEU A 67 21.97 10.96 16.81
N PRO A 68 22.21 12.29 16.85
CA PRO A 68 21.66 13.15 17.90
C PRO A 68 20.14 13.02 17.98
N ARG A 69 19.60 13.20 19.19
CA ARG A 69 18.16 12.99 19.44
C ARG A 69 17.27 13.88 18.57
N CYS A 70 17.66 15.14 18.34
CA CYS A 70 16.91 16.07 17.49
C CYS A 70 16.80 15.59 16.03
N ASP A 71 17.88 15.00 15.51
CA ASP A 71 17.92 14.50 14.13
C ASP A 71 17.12 13.20 14.03
N TRP A 72 17.20 12.34 15.05
CA TRP A 72 16.35 11.15 15.15
C TRP A 72 14.87 11.54 15.15
N ASP A 73 14.47 12.51 15.97
CA ASP A 73 13.09 12.97 16.04
C ASP A 73 12.65 13.59 14.70
N THR A 74 13.53 14.32 14.03
CA THR A 74 13.26 14.88 12.68
C THR A 74 13.06 13.79 11.62
N LEU A 75 13.84 12.71 11.68
CA LEU A 75 13.82 11.63 10.68
C LEU A 75 12.70 10.60 10.93
N PHE A 76 12.42 10.25 12.19
CA PHE A 76 11.69 9.03 12.53
C PHE A 76 10.45 9.22 13.40
N SER A 77 10.27 10.38 14.06
CA SER A 77 9.18 10.56 15.04
C SER A 77 7.77 10.31 14.48
N THR A 78 7.56 10.63 13.20
CA THR A 78 6.26 10.48 12.52
C THR A 78 6.09 9.14 11.82
N ILE A 79 7.18 8.38 11.61
CA ILE A 79 7.15 7.17 10.80
C ILE A 79 6.31 6.07 11.46
N LEU A 80 6.41 5.88 12.78
CA LEU A 80 5.63 4.85 13.48
C LEU A 80 4.11 5.14 13.43
N PRO A 81 3.64 6.36 13.72
CA PRO A 81 2.24 6.73 13.48
C PRO A 81 1.78 6.52 12.03
N VAL A 82 2.58 6.96 11.05
CA VAL A 82 2.24 6.85 9.62
C VAL A 82 2.14 5.38 9.19
N ARG A 83 3.09 4.54 9.59
CA ARG A 83 3.06 3.09 9.33
C ARG A 83 1.83 2.43 9.92
N LYS A 84 1.44 2.79 11.15
CA LYS A 84 0.23 2.27 11.77
C LYS A 84 -1.02 2.66 10.98
N CYS A 85 -1.10 3.91 10.52
CA CYS A 85 -2.21 4.39 9.69
C CYS A 85 -2.27 3.64 8.35
N SER A 86 -1.12 3.52 7.66
CA SER A 86 -0.98 2.79 6.40
C SER A 86 -1.36 1.31 6.55
N GLN A 87 -0.97 0.65 7.64
CA GLN A 87 -1.37 -0.73 7.92
C GLN A 87 -2.89 -0.88 8.08
N LEU A 88 -3.55 0.05 8.78
CA LEU A 88 -5.00 0.04 8.94
C LEU A 88 -5.71 0.25 7.60
N LEU A 89 -5.24 1.21 6.80
CA LEU A 89 -5.75 1.45 5.46
C LEU A 89 -5.59 0.20 4.59
N MET A 90 -4.40 -0.41 4.58
CA MET A 90 -4.12 -1.61 3.81
C MET A 90 -5.07 -2.76 4.19
N ASN A 91 -5.29 -3.00 5.48
CA ASN A 91 -6.21 -4.05 5.94
C ASN A 91 -7.64 -3.85 5.40
N GLU A 92 -8.14 -2.61 5.37
CA GLU A 92 -9.46 -2.31 4.81
C GLU A 92 -9.49 -2.48 3.28
N LEU A 93 -8.41 -2.08 2.59
CA LEU A 93 -8.28 -2.27 1.15
C LEU A 93 -8.21 -3.75 0.74
N GLU A 94 -7.46 -4.57 1.49
CA GLU A 94 -7.39 -6.03 1.29
C GLU A 94 -8.74 -6.68 1.52
N LYS A 95 -9.45 -6.29 2.57
CA LYS A 95 -10.81 -6.78 2.84
C LYS A 95 -11.76 -6.44 1.69
N CYS A 96 -11.72 -5.21 1.18
CA CYS A 96 -12.49 -4.77 0.02
C CYS A 96 -12.20 -5.61 -1.23
N TRP A 97 -10.92 -5.95 -1.46
CA TRP A 97 -10.50 -6.84 -2.55
C TRP A 97 -11.06 -8.26 -2.40
N GLN A 98 -10.94 -8.83 -1.20
CA GLN A 98 -11.41 -10.18 -0.89
C GLN A 98 -12.93 -10.30 -1.01
N GLU A 99 -13.67 -9.26 -0.64
CA GLU A 99 -15.12 -9.22 -0.78
C GLU A 99 -15.57 -9.10 -2.24
N ASN A 100 -14.85 -8.32 -3.05
CA ASN A 100 -15.20 -8.11 -4.46
C ASN A 100 -14.01 -7.65 -5.30
N ILE A 101 -13.69 -8.42 -6.36
CA ILE A 101 -12.62 -8.11 -7.34
C ILE A 101 -12.78 -6.76 -8.07
N LEU A 102 -13.97 -6.14 -8.00
CA LEU A 102 -14.25 -4.80 -8.54
C LEU A 102 -13.96 -3.65 -7.56
N LEU A 103 -13.45 -3.97 -6.36
CA LEU A 103 -13.12 -3.02 -5.29
C LEU A 103 -14.30 -2.06 -5.03
N THR A 104 -15.47 -2.65 -4.80
CA THR A 104 -16.70 -1.91 -4.56
C THR A 104 -16.65 -1.33 -3.15
N GLY A 105 -16.66 0.00 -3.02
CA GLY A 105 -16.55 0.68 -1.72
C GLY A 105 -15.16 1.26 -1.40
N ILE A 106 -14.16 1.08 -2.27
CA ILE A 106 -12.81 1.63 -2.07
C ILE A 106 -12.80 3.15 -1.85
N CYS A 107 -13.69 3.90 -2.50
CA CYS A 107 -13.80 5.34 -2.31
C CYS A 107 -14.30 5.72 -0.90
N ASP A 108 -15.10 4.87 -0.27
CA ASP A 108 -15.59 5.10 1.09
C ASP A 108 -14.53 4.80 2.13
N ILE A 109 -13.62 3.85 1.83
CA ILE A 109 -12.44 3.58 2.65
C ILE A 109 -11.51 4.79 2.65
N VAL A 110 -11.19 5.32 1.46
CA VAL A 110 -10.24 6.45 1.31
C VAL A 110 -10.76 7.77 1.91
N ARG A 111 -12.08 7.94 1.98
CA ARG A 111 -12.69 9.19 2.48
C ARG A 111 -12.72 9.29 4.01
N ARG A 112 -12.52 8.18 4.73
CA ARG A 112 -12.55 8.13 6.20
C ARG A 112 -11.26 8.69 6.79
#